data_AF-A0A5B8VXB6-F1
#
_entry.id   AF-A0A5B8VXB6-F1
#
_cell.length_a   1.000
_cell.length_b   1.000
_cell.length_c   1.000
_cell.angle_alpha   90.00
_cell.angle_beta   90.00
_cell.angle_gamma   90.00
#
_symmetry.space_group_name_H-M   'P 1'
#
loop_
_entity.id
_entity.type
_entity.pdbx_description
1 polymer ?
#
loop_
_entity_poly.entity_id
_entity_poly.type
_entity_poly.pdbx_seq_one_letter_code
_entity_poly.pdbx_strand_id
1 'polypeptide(L)'
;MKPYCWLIALFIAVSCKPKSVPVKTNTAAKPVRVLPAGYKMVTAIKAAEADTSETDEQLNAYASYYVLVVDTGKSYEELRNKMFNLHQSSNLDIDTLGRYYDKTKGLIQLPDGDDDEMYAGEYYPRRYPSQYLSLEYLDEYHPGSESKMIALVAGIYETKTSADSILEAIQPSEKAFVLKARIYVGCMH
;
A
#
# COMPACT_ATOMS: atom_id res chain seq x y z
N MET A 1 -47.01 3.70 41.82
CA MET A 1 -47.19 2.78 42.96
C MET A 1 -47.62 1.42 42.43
N LYS A 2 -46.97 0.36 42.94
CA LYS A 2 -47.28 -1.08 42.79
C LYS A 2 -46.76 -1.80 41.51
N PRO A 3 -46.39 -3.10 41.63
CA PRO A 3 -44.96 -3.50 41.69
C PRO A 3 -44.60 -4.87 41.03
N TYR A 4 -43.31 -5.26 41.11
CA TYR A 4 -42.75 -6.62 40.89
C TYR A 4 -42.95 -7.18 39.45
N CYS A 5 -42.16 -8.11 38.91
CA CYS A 5 -41.41 -9.17 39.54
C CYS A 5 -40.26 -9.63 38.62
N TRP A 6 -39.17 -10.03 39.26
CA TRP A 6 -38.04 -10.79 38.73
C TRP A 6 -38.41 -11.87 37.70
N LEU A 7 -37.50 -12.10 36.75
CA LEU A 7 -37.06 -13.46 36.43
C LEU A 7 -35.66 -13.48 35.79
N ILE A 8 -34.83 -14.30 36.41
CA ILE A 8 -33.43 -14.64 36.14
C ILE A 8 -33.39 -15.70 35.03
N ALA A 9 -32.46 -15.59 34.08
CA ALA A 9 -31.94 -16.72 33.28
C ALA A 9 -30.77 -16.24 32.42
N LEU A 10 -29.67 -16.95 32.15
CA LEU A 10 -29.07 -18.18 32.66
C LEU A 10 -27.68 -18.16 31.97
N PHE A 11 -26.60 -17.91 32.72
CA PHE A 11 -25.25 -17.93 32.16
C PHE A 11 -24.80 -19.37 31.94
N ILE A 12 -24.74 -19.82 30.67
CA ILE A 12 -24.09 -21.09 30.31
C ILE A 12 -22.68 -20.76 29.82
N ALA A 13 -21.70 -20.83 30.73
CA ALA A 13 -20.30 -20.81 30.37
C ALA A 13 -19.91 -22.18 29.79
N VAL A 14 -19.87 -22.30 28.46
CA VAL A 14 -19.28 -23.46 27.78
C VAL A 14 -17.76 -23.29 27.77
N SER A 15 -17.08 -24.03 28.65
CA SER A 15 -15.63 -24.13 28.70
C SER A 15 -15.14 -25.14 27.66
N CYS A 16 -14.64 -24.66 26.53
CA CYS A 16 -13.90 -25.48 25.56
C CYS A 16 -12.44 -25.62 26.00
N LYS A 17 -12.06 -26.80 26.50
CA LYS A 17 -10.66 -27.18 26.71
C LYS A 17 -9.98 -27.48 25.37
N PRO A 18 -8.82 -26.90 25.05
CA PRO A 18 -8.09 -27.26 23.84
C PRO A 18 -7.43 -28.65 24.00
N LYS A 19 -7.66 -29.54 23.04
CA LYS A 19 -6.92 -30.80 22.88
C LYS A 19 -5.53 -30.50 22.33
N SER A 20 -4.50 -30.76 23.12
CA SER A 20 -3.10 -30.76 22.69
C SER A 20 -2.84 -31.92 21.73
N VAL A 21 -2.42 -31.60 20.51
CA VAL A 21 -1.97 -32.57 19.50
C VAL A 21 -0.51 -32.94 19.78
N PRO A 22 -0.14 -34.24 19.82
CA PRO A 22 1.25 -34.65 19.99
C PRO A 22 2.06 -34.36 18.71
N VAL A 23 3.07 -33.50 18.85
CA VAL A 23 4.10 -33.23 17.85
C VAL A 23 4.99 -34.46 17.71
N LYS A 24 4.93 -35.14 16.56
CA LYS A 24 5.91 -36.15 16.16
C LYS A 24 7.12 -35.46 15.54
N THR A 25 8.19 -35.34 16.29
CA THR A 25 9.53 -35.04 15.76
C THR A 25 10.10 -36.30 15.12
N ASN A 26 10.22 -36.31 13.80
CA ASN A 26 11.03 -37.29 13.07
C ASN A 26 12.22 -36.59 12.39
N THR A 27 13.37 -36.84 13.01
CA THR A 27 14.72 -36.94 12.49
C THR A 27 14.86 -37.10 10.97
N ALA A 28 15.70 -36.26 10.35
CA ALA A 28 16.91 -36.67 9.62
C ALA A 28 17.38 -35.51 8.71
N ALA A 29 18.31 -34.71 9.22
CA ALA A 29 19.09 -33.79 8.39
C ALA A 29 20.00 -34.61 7.47
N LYS A 30 19.80 -34.49 6.15
CA LYS A 30 20.72 -35.03 5.15
C LYS A 30 21.93 -34.07 5.04
N PRO A 31 23.17 -34.58 4.97
CA PRO A 31 24.34 -33.73 4.80
C PRO A 31 24.34 -33.06 3.42
N VAL A 32 24.41 -31.73 3.43
CA VAL A 32 24.56 -30.87 2.24
C VAL A 32 25.94 -31.10 1.64
N ARG A 33 25.97 -31.53 0.39
CA ARG A 33 27.20 -31.73 -0.39
C ARG A 33 27.52 -30.42 -1.11
N VAL A 34 28.45 -29.64 -0.56
CA VAL A 34 28.92 -28.39 -1.16
C VAL A 34 29.89 -28.74 -2.30
N LEU A 35 29.55 -28.33 -3.52
CA LEU A 35 30.46 -28.42 -4.67
C LEU A 35 31.36 -27.17 -4.68
N PRO A 36 32.68 -27.32 -4.87
CA PRO A 36 33.57 -26.16 -4.98
C PRO A 36 33.29 -25.38 -6.27
N ALA A 37 33.07 -24.09 -6.12
CA ALA A 37 32.92 -23.14 -7.21
C ALA A 37 34.25 -22.98 -7.97
N GLY A 38 34.32 -23.57 -9.16
CA GLY A 38 35.40 -23.30 -10.11
C GLY A 38 34.99 -22.18 -11.05
N TYR A 39 35.17 -20.92 -10.65
CA TYR A 39 35.07 -19.82 -11.61
C TYR A 39 36.45 -19.57 -12.22
N LYS A 40 36.56 -19.84 -13.53
CA LYS A 40 37.67 -19.38 -14.36
C LYS A 40 37.51 -17.89 -14.58
N MET A 41 38.48 -17.09 -14.12
CA MET A 41 38.65 -15.73 -14.63
C MET A 41 38.92 -15.80 -16.14
N VAL A 42 38.10 -15.11 -16.93
CA VAL A 42 38.42 -14.74 -18.31
C VAL A 42 38.57 -13.24 -18.38
N THR A 43 39.85 -12.86 -18.39
CA THR A 43 40.54 -11.81 -19.14
C THR A 43 39.73 -10.68 -19.79
N ALA A 44 40.10 -9.46 -19.40
CA ALA A 44 40.17 -8.20 -20.16
C ALA A 44 38.98 -7.82 -21.04
N ILE A 45 38.09 -6.98 -20.48
CA ILE A 45 37.20 -6.13 -21.26
C ILE A 45 37.93 -4.83 -21.58
N LYS A 46 38.09 -4.58 -22.88
CA LYS A 46 38.56 -3.34 -23.49
C LYS A 46 37.61 -2.22 -23.05
N ALA A 47 38.15 -1.15 -22.45
CA ALA A 47 37.37 0.01 -22.04
C ALA A 47 36.66 0.60 -23.26
N ALA A 48 35.36 0.38 -23.36
CA ALA A 48 34.47 1.20 -24.17
C ALA A 48 34.19 2.46 -23.36
N GLU A 49 34.35 3.62 -23.99
CA GLU A 49 33.99 4.91 -23.41
C GLU A 49 32.50 4.86 -23.03
N ALA A 50 32.24 4.79 -21.73
CA ALA A 50 30.90 4.80 -21.19
C ALA A 50 30.33 6.22 -21.34
N ASP A 51 29.38 6.35 -22.27
CA ASP A 51 28.44 7.45 -22.27
C ASP A 51 27.68 7.41 -20.94
N THR A 52 27.98 8.34 -20.04
CA THR A 52 27.46 8.39 -18.65
C THR A 52 26.12 9.13 -18.57
N SER A 53 25.36 9.20 -19.67
CA SER A 53 24.15 10.02 -19.75
C SER A 53 22.96 9.52 -18.92
N GLU A 54 23.02 8.33 -18.31
CA GLU A 54 22.12 7.94 -17.22
C GLU A 54 22.91 7.12 -16.18
N THR A 55 23.15 7.69 -15.00
CA THR A 55 23.83 6.98 -13.90
C THR A 55 22.94 5.83 -13.38
N ASP A 56 23.53 4.68 -13.06
CA ASP A 56 22.85 3.50 -12.48
C ASP A 56 21.97 3.85 -11.25
N GLU A 57 22.28 4.94 -10.55
CA GLU A 57 21.52 5.47 -9.42
C GLU A 57 20.12 5.97 -9.80
N GLN A 58 19.95 6.61 -10.97
CA GLN A 58 18.65 7.10 -11.44
C GLN A 58 17.72 5.95 -11.87
N LEU A 59 18.29 4.86 -12.41
CA LEU A 59 17.54 3.65 -12.76
C LEU A 59 17.05 2.89 -11.52
N ASN A 60 17.83 2.89 -10.43
CA ASN A 60 17.47 2.24 -9.17
C ASN A 60 16.50 3.04 -8.29
N ALA A 61 16.23 4.30 -8.62
CA ALA A 61 15.35 5.17 -7.84
C ALA A 61 13.87 4.96 -8.14
N TYR A 62 13.49 4.04 -9.03
CA TYR A 62 12.10 3.71 -9.35
C TYR A 62 11.80 2.23 -9.13
N ALA A 63 10.60 1.95 -8.60
CA ALA A 63 10.06 0.61 -8.47
C ALA A 63 8.78 0.45 -9.28
N SER A 64 8.51 -0.76 -9.74
CA SER A 64 7.21 -1.12 -10.33
C SER A 64 6.30 -1.69 -9.25
N TYR A 65 5.16 -1.05 -9.02
CA TYR A 65 4.12 -1.53 -8.10
C TYR A 65 2.77 -1.61 -8.78
N TYR A 66 1.82 -2.23 -8.10
CA TYR A 66 0.43 -2.34 -8.51
C TYR A 66 -0.42 -1.48 -7.58
N VAL A 67 -1.08 -0.47 -8.12
CA VAL A 67 -1.93 0.45 -7.37
C VAL A 67 -3.38 0.03 -7.58
N LEU A 68 -4.09 -0.23 -6.48
CA LEU A 68 -5.51 -0.53 -6.52
C LEU A 68 -6.29 0.78 -6.42
N VAL A 69 -6.93 1.18 -7.51
CA VAL A 69 -7.78 2.38 -7.58
C VAL A 69 -9.23 1.95 -7.51
N VAL A 70 -10.00 2.51 -6.57
CA VAL A 70 -11.41 2.17 -6.36
C VAL A 70 -12.33 3.07 -7.20
N ASP A 71 -12.02 4.36 -7.24
CA ASP A 71 -12.74 5.36 -8.03
C ASP A 71 -11.82 6.56 -8.27
N THR A 72 -12.18 7.41 -9.24
CA THR A 72 -11.45 8.63 -9.56
C THR A 72 -12.42 9.81 -9.71
N GLY A 73 -11.92 11.03 -9.56
CA GLY A 73 -12.70 12.24 -9.74
C GLY A 73 -11.98 13.51 -9.31
N LYS A 74 -12.62 14.66 -9.50
CA LYS A 74 -12.06 15.98 -9.10
C LYS A 74 -12.63 16.50 -7.78
N SER A 75 -13.64 15.84 -7.22
CA SER A 75 -14.27 16.23 -5.96
C SER A 75 -13.62 15.47 -4.80
N TYR A 76 -12.77 16.16 -4.04
CA TYR A 76 -12.14 15.60 -2.84
C TYR A 76 -13.19 15.10 -1.84
N GLU A 77 -14.24 15.89 -1.59
CA GLU A 77 -15.28 15.57 -0.60
C GLU A 77 -16.09 14.32 -1.00
N GLU A 78 -16.42 14.15 -2.29
CA GLU A 78 -17.11 12.96 -2.76
C GLU A 78 -16.26 11.70 -2.60
N LEU A 79 -14.98 11.77 -2.99
CA LEU A 79 -14.06 10.64 -2.84
C LEU A 79 -13.75 10.35 -1.37
N ARG A 80 -13.67 11.38 -0.50
CA ARG A 80 -13.50 11.22 0.94
C ARG A 80 -14.69 10.51 1.59
N ASN A 81 -15.91 10.86 1.19
CA ASN A 81 -17.10 10.15 1.67
C ASN A 81 -17.10 8.68 1.23
N LYS A 82 -16.72 8.40 -0.03
CA LYS A 82 -16.54 7.03 -0.51
C LYS A 82 -15.45 6.27 0.26
N MET A 83 -14.34 6.94 0.57
CA MET A 83 -13.25 6.40 1.37
C MET A 83 -13.74 5.97 2.77
N PHE A 84 -14.53 6.81 3.45
CA PHE A 84 -15.09 6.44 4.76
C PHE A 84 -16.11 5.31 4.69
N ASN A 85 -16.97 5.31 3.67
CA ASN A 85 -17.91 4.22 3.48
C ASN A 85 -17.17 2.90 3.25
N LEU A 86 -16.12 2.93 2.43
CA LEU A 86 -15.27 1.77 2.17
C LEU A 86 -14.51 1.33 3.44
N HIS A 87 -13.99 2.26 4.23
CA HIS A 87 -13.37 1.95 5.52
C HIS A 87 -14.34 1.25 6.47
N GLN A 88 -15.60 1.70 6.53
CA GLN A 88 -16.63 1.07 7.38
C GLN A 88 -17.03 -0.32 6.90
N SER A 89 -17.00 -0.57 5.58
CA SER A 89 -17.44 -1.83 4.99
C SER A 89 -16.30 -2.83 4.73
N SER A 90 -15.05 -2.45 4.97
CA SER A 90 -13.86 -3.27 4.73
C SER A 90 -12.96 -3.29 5.96
N ASN A 91 -11.89 -4.08 5.93
CA ASN A 91 -10.86 -4.10 6.97
C ASN A 91 -9.65 -3.19 6.63
N LEU A 92 -9.82 -2.24 5.72
CA LEU A 92 -8.75 -1.34 5.31
C LEU A 92 -8.77 -0.06 6.14
N ASP A 93 -7.66 0.25 6.79
CA ASP A 93 -7.49 1.49 7.55
C ASP A 93 -7.22 2.68 6.62
N ILE A 94 -7.54 3.89 7.09
CA ILE A 94 -7.22 5.13 6.39
C ILE A 94 -5.89 5.68 6.90
N ASP A 95 -5.00 6.03 5.99
CA ASP A 95 -3.76 6.75 6.31
C ASP A 95 -3.53 7.87 5.29
N THR A 96 -3.54 9.11 5.78
CA THR A 96 -3.36 10.31 4.96
C THR A 96 -1.90 10.75 4.83
N LEU A 97 -0.95 10.11 5.54
CA LEU A 97 0.42 10.61 5.71
C LEU A 97 0.48 12.02 6.33
N GLY A 98 -0.45 12.34 7.23
CA GLY A 98 -0.55 13.69 7.83
C GLY A 98 -1.13 14.75 6.89
N ARG A 99 -1.43 14.41 5.62
CA ARG A 99 -2.00 15.33 4.64
C ARG A 99 -3.47 15.65 4.93
N TYR A 100 -3.90 16.82 4.48
CA TYR A 100 -5.29 17.26 4.46
C TYR A 100 -5.60 18.04 3.18
N TYR A 101 -6.88 18.25 2.89
CA TYR A 101 -7.28 19.08 1.75
C TYR A 101 -7.45 20.54 2.15
N ASP A 102 -6.58 21.39 1.65
CA ASP A 102 -6.70 22.84 1.74
C ASP A 102 -7.71 23.31 0.70
N LYS A 103 -8.87 23.79 1.16
CA LYS A 103 -9.95 24.28 0.30
C LYS A 103 -9.61 25.60 -0.39
N THR A 104 -8.72 26.40 0.20
CA THR A 104 -8.28 27.69 -0.34
C THR A 104 -7.34 27.47 -1.52
N LYS A 105 -6.39 26.54 -1.38
CA LYS A 105 -5.45 26.16 -2.47
C LYS A 105 -6.05 25.15 -3.45
N GLY A 106 -7.08 24.41 -3.03
CA GLY A 106 -7.62 23.28 -3.78
C GLY A 106 -6.56 22.19 -3.99
N LEU A 107 -5.89 21.81 -2.89
CA LEU A 107 -4.70 20.96 -2.86
C LEU A 107 -4.78 19.98 -1.68
N ILE A 108 -4.46 18.71 -1.92
CA ILE A 108 -4.10 17.77 -0.85
C ILE A 108 -2.65 18.09 -0.47
N GLN A 109 -2.39 18.49 0.78
CA GLN A 109 -1.07 18.96 1.20
C GLN A 109 -0.71 18.50 2.60
N LEU A 110 0.59 18.51 2.91
CA LEU A 110 1.07 18.53 4.29
C LEU A 110 0.76 19.87 4.97
N PRO A 111 0.80 19.93 6.32
CA PRO A 111 0.77 21.19 7.06
C PRO A 111 1.79 22.21 6.51
N ASP A 112 1.44 23.50 6.53
CA ASP A 112 2.36 24.57 6.10
C ASP A 112 3.57 24.73 7.04
N GLY A 113 3.52 24.13 8.24
CA GLY A 113 4.62 24.08 9.21
C GLY A 113 5.08 22.65 9.48
N ASP A 114 5.05 21.79 8.46
CA ASP A 114 5.65 20.46 8.53
C ASP A 114 7.16 20.55 8.77
N ASP A 115 7.74 19.57 9.47
CA ASP A 115 9.18 19.53 9.76
C ASP A 115 10.01 19.34 8.48
N ASP A 116 9.43 18.74 7.44
CA ASP A 116 10.00 18.69 6.10
C ASP A 116 9.71 20.01 5.36
N GLU A 117 10.63 20.98 5.52
CA GLU A 117 10.51 22.31 4.90
C GLU A 117 10.33 22.26 3.37
N MET A 118 10.79 21.19 2.71
CA MET A 118 10.66 21.03 1.25
C MET A 118 9.24 20.69 0.82
N TYR A 119 8.48 19.99 1.68
CA TYR A 119 7.10 19.56 1.39
C TYR A 119 6.04 20.24 2.25
N ALA A 120 6.43 21.13 3.17
CA ALA A 120 5.51 21.93 3.96
C ALA A 120 4.55 22.74 3.06
N GLY A 121 3.25 22.50 3.22
CA GLY A 121 2.21 23.14 2.40
C GLY A 121 2.13 22.63 0.95
N GLU A 122 2.85 21.55 0.62
CA GLU A 122 2.88 20.91 -0.69
C GLU A 122 2.31 19.49 -0.63
N TYR A 123 2.07 18.90 -1.81
CA TYR A 123 1.65 17.51 -1.91
C TYR A 123 2.84 16.56 -1.76
N TYR A 124 2.71 15.58 -0.86
CA TYR A 124 3.69 14.50 -0.68
C TYR A 124 3.08 13.15 -1.10
N PRO A 125 3.58 12.47 -2.15
CA PRO A 125 2.99 11.23 -2.66
C PRO A 125 3.30 10.00 -1.80
N ARG A 126 2.36 9.05 -1.73
CA ARG A 126 2.61 7.72 -1.17
C ARG A 126 3.37 6.85 -2.19
N ARG A 127 4.54 6.33 -1.80
CA ARG A 127 5.49 5.68 -2.73
C ARG A 127 5.81 4.20 -2.45
N TYR A 128 5.50 3.73 -1.24
CA TYR A 128 5.84 2.38 -0.81
C TYR A 128 4.62 1.48 -0.68
N PRO A 129 4.79 0.15 -0.80
CA PRO A 129 3.71 -0.80 -0.59
C PRO A 129 3.02 -0.60 0.76
N SER A 130 1.69 -0.57 0.73
CA SER A 130 0.85 -0.40 1.92
C SER A 130 -0.59 -0.79 1.61
N GLN A 131 -1.35 -1.16 2.64
CA GLN A 131 -2.75 -1.56 2.56
C GLN A 131 -3.66 -0.53 3.22
N TYR A 132 -3.44 0.74 2.90
CA TYR A 132 -4.25 1.85 3.42
C TYR A 132 -5.14 2.43 2.33
N LEU A 133 -6.31 2.90 2.77
CA LEU A 133 -7.14 3.80 2.00
C LEU A 133 -6.53 5.19 2.04
N SER A 134 -6.36 5.81 0.86
CA SER A 134 -5.88 7.17 0.74
C SER A 134 -6.45 7.88 -0.48
N LEU A 135 -6.39 9.21 -0.47
CA LEU A 135 -6.70 10.05 -1.61
C LEU A 135 -5.39 10.60 -2.16
N GLU A 136 -5.08 10.27 -3.41
CA GLU A 136 -3.82 10.59 -4.07
C GLU A 136 -4.12 11.27 -5.42
N TYR A 137 -3.17 12.00 -5.98
CA TYR A 137 -3.28 12.45 -7.36
C TYR A 137 -2.96 11.29 -8.32
N LEU A 138 -3.86 11.03 -9.27
CA LEU A 138 -3.75 9.90 -10.19
C LEU A 138 -2.49 9.99 -11.07
N ASP A 139 -2.04 11.21 -11.38
CA ASP A 139 -0.86 11.45 -12.22
C ASP A 139 0.44 10.88 -11.61
N GLU A 140 0.50 10.72 -10.28
CA GLU A 140 1.62 10.06 -9.58
C GLU A 140 1.79 8.59 -9.95
N TYR A 141 0.70 7.94 -10.37
CA TYR A 141 0.67 6.52 -10.69
C TYR A 141 0.40 6.25 -12.17
N HIS A 142 -0.22 7.21 -12.86
CA HIS A 142 -0.55 7.15 -14.27
C HIS A 142 -0.22 8.50 -14.94
N PRO A 143 1.06 8.72 -15.32
CA PRO A 143 1.49 9.96 -15.94
C PRO A 143 0.69 10.31 -17.20
N GLY A 144 0.34 11.59 -17.34
CA GLY A 144 -0.53 12.08 -18.41
C GLY A 144 -2.02 12.02 -18.05
N SER A 145 -2.33 11.75 -16.79
CA SER A 145 -3.71 11.87 -16.28
C SER A 145 -4.18 13.32 -16.30
N GLU A 146 -5.49 13.51 -16.23
CA GLU A 146 -6.04 14.86 -16.11
C GLU A 146 -5.48 15.57 -14.86
N SER A 147 -5.13 16.86 -15.02
CA SER A 147 -4.64 17.68 -13.91
C SER A 147 -5.61 17.66 -12.73
N LYS A 148 -5.07 17.46 -11.53
CA LYS A 148 -5.81 17.34 -10.26
C LYS A 148 -6.86 16.22 -10.24
N MET A 149 -6.78 15.22 -11.12
CA MET A 149 -7.56 14.00 -10.97
C MET A 149 -7.13 13.29 -9.69
N ILE A 150 -8.06 13.11 -8.76
CA ILE A 150 -7.84 12.40 -7.51
C ILE A 150 -8.26 10.94 -7.70
N ALA A 151 -7.46 10.03 -7.18
CA ALA A 151 -7.76 8.62 -7.06
C ALA A 151 -8.07 8.28 -5.60
N LEU A 152 -9.17 7.54 -5.37
CA LEU A 152 -9.33 6.78 -4.15
C LEU A 152 -8.53 5.48 -4.28
N VAL A 153 -7.40 5.43 -3.59
CA VAL A 153 -6.48 4.30 -3.60
C VAL A 153 -6.78 3.39 -2.43
N ALA A 154 -6.86 2.08 -2.68
CA ALA A 154 -6.99 1.04 -1.66
C ALA A 154 -5.72 0.19 -1.59
N GLY A 155 -4.58 0.87 -1.53
CA GLY A 155 -3.26 0.27 -1.36
C GLY A 155 -2.36 0.26 -2.59
N ILE A 156 -1.07 0.08 -2.30
CA ILE A 156 0.03 -0.12 -3.26
C ILE A 156 0.63 -1.49 -2.94
N TYR A 157 0.79 -2.32 -3.96
CA TYR A 157 1.14 -3.73 -3.83
C TYR A 157 2.36 -4.08 -4.65
N GLU A 158 3.19 -4.98 -4.13
CA GLU A 158 4.37 -5.48 -4.84
C GLU A 158 4.01 -6.37 -6.04
N THR A 159 2.85 -7.04 -5.97
CA THR A 159 2.43 -8.01 -7.00
C THR A 159 1.01 -7.74 -7.46
N LYS A 160 0.72 -8.08 -8.73
CA LYS A 160 -0.64 -7.99 -9.27
C LYS A 160 -1.60 -8.87 -8.47
N THR A 161 -1.17 -10.09 -8.12
CA THR A 161 -2.00 -11.07 -7.41
C THR A 161 -2.44 -10.56 -6.04
N SER A 162 -1.58 -9.89 -5.29
CA SER A 162 -1.97 -9.30 -4.00
C SER A 162 -2.93 -8.12 -4.17
N ALA A 163 -2.76 -7.30 -5.20
CA ALA A 163 -3.72 -6.23 -5.52
C ALA A 163 -5.09 -6.79 -5.95
N ASP A 164 -5.09 -7.77 -6.85
CA ASP A 164 -6.32 -8.43 -7.34
C ASP A 164 -7.06 -9.12 -6.20
N SER A 165 -6.34 -9.76 -5.26
CA SER A 165 -6.96 -10.39 -4.10
C SER A 165 -7.71 -9.39 -3.21
N ILE A 166 -7.19 -8.17 -3.05
CA ILE A 166 -7.88 -7.12 -2.29
C ILE A 166 -9.03 -6.54 -3.11
N LEU A 167 -8.83 -6.34 -4.42
CA LEU A 167 -9.89 -5.93 -5.35
C LEU A 167 -11.10 -6.88 -5.25
N GLU A 168 -10.89 -8.19 -5.23
CA GLU A 168 -11.98 -9.16 -5.07
C GLU A 168 -12.64 -9.08 -3.68
N ALA A 169 -11.84 -8.91 -2.62
CA ALA A 169 -12.30 -8.90 -1.25
C ALA A 169 -13.18 -7.68 -0.91
N ILE A 170 -12.90 -6.52 -1.48
CA ILE A 170 -13.66 -5.29 -1.20
C ILE A 170 -14.97 -5.17 -2.00
N GLN A 171 -15.29 -6.15 -2.85
CA GLN A 171 -16.48 -6.18 -3.73
C GLN A 171 -16.80 -4.82 -4.36
N PRO A 172 -15.86 -4.25 -5.13
CA PRO A 172 -15.87 -2.85 -5.47
C PRO A 172 -16.91 -2.53 -6.53
N SER A 173 -17.14 -1.23 -6.72
CA SER A 173 -17.87 -0.73 -7.88
C SER A 173 -17.18 -1.16 -9.19
N GLU A 174 -17.94 -1.18 -10.29
CA GLU A 174 -17.42 -1.46 -11.65
C GLU A 174 -16.28 -0.53 -12.10
N LYS A 175 -16.05 0.57 -11.38
CA LYS A 175 -14.98 1.53 -11.66
C LYS A 175 -13.64 1.17 -11.05
N ALA A 176 -13.56 0.17 -10.18
CA ALA A 176 -12.30 -0.18 -9.55
C ALA A 176 -11.40 -0.98 -10.49
N PHE A 177 -10.10 -0.68 -10.46
CA PHE A 177 -9.11 -1.34 -11.29
C PHE A 177 -7.73 -1.35 -10.62
N VAL A 178 -6.91 -2.31 -11.02
CA VAL A 178 -5.49 -2.37 -10.66
C VAL A 178 -4.66 -1.86 -11.83
N LEU A 179 -3.80 -0.90 -11.59
CA LEU A 179 -2.84 -0.40 -12.58
C LEU A 179 -1.41 -0.70 -12.15
N LYS A 180 -0.51 -0.97 -13.10
CA LYS A 180 0.92 -1.09 -12.84
C LYS A 180 1.56 0.30 -12.98
N ALA A 181 2.15 0.80 -11.89
CA ALA A 181 2.78 2.12 -11.82
C ALA A 181 4.30 2.01 -11.69
N ARG A 182 5.02 2.95 -12.28
CA ARG A 182 6.46 3.17 -12.05
C ARG A 182 6.61 4.32 -11.08
N ILE A 183 6.92 4.02 -9.82
CA ILE A 183 6.89 4.96 -8.70
C ILE A 183 8.31 5.28 -8.24
N TYR A 184 8.61 6.56 -8.01
CA TYR A 184 9.90 6.99 -7.46
C TYR A 184 10.02 6.53 -6.00
N VAL A 185 11.05 5.75 -5.67
CA VAL A 185 11.31 5.20 -4.34
C VAL A 185 12.64 5.68 -3.75
N GLY A 186 13.33 6.61 -4.42
CA GLY A 186 14.53 7.27 -3.89
C GLY A 186 14.26 8.20 -2.70
N CYS A 187 15.30 8.84 -2.18
CA CYS A 187 15.17 9.81 -1.09
C CYS A 187 14.43 11.06 -1.59
N MET A 188 13.43 11.54 -0.84
CA MET A 188 12.68 12.76 -1.21
C MET A 188 13.16 14.03 -0.51
N HIS A 189 13.81 13.92 0.64
CA HIS A 189 14.65 14.94 1.26
C HIS A 189 15.42 14.28 2.40
#